data_AF-W2GIX7-F1
#
_entry.id   AF-W2GIX7-F1
#
_cell.length_a   1.000
_cell.length_b   1.000
_cell.length_c   1.000
_cell.angle_alpha   90.00
_cell.angle_beta   90.00
_cell.angle_gamma   90.00
#
_symmetry.space_group_name_H-M   'P 1'
#
loop_
_entity.id
_entity.type
_entity.pdbx_description
1 polymer ?
#
loop_
_entity_poly.entity_id
_entity_poly.type
_entity_poly.pdbx_seq_one_letter_code
_entity_poly.pdbx_strand_id
1 'polypeptide(L)'
;MAALIPGVPEVTAQDVRDACVSSKTQRAYNGSLRVISRWIKATKPDNTDQYFDSNGQIILDHFTPSDFDDFLLEKRKSVSVGMLSGYRSAIKDLYRKKERSLPLAYNSKLTRLFSGLKRTEVSKFQSGSPKESGKAPLPFSLYRDLCRATLARQDAGFANLFLTTQWNLMCRSESVQTLCTEHLSNHDDSVGIMMYKSKTNQEGNAPKDPRHM
;
A
#
# COMPACT_ATOMS: atom_id res chain seq x y z
N MET A 1 -20.42 33.10 -14.97
CA MET A 1 -19.26 33.56 -14.18
C MET A 1 -19.01 32.50 -13.12
N ALA A 2 -18.00 31.65 -13.28
CA ALA A 2 -17.73 30.57 -12.32
C ALA A 2 -17.17 31.18 -11.04
N ALA A 3 -17.82 30.92 -9.91
CA ALA A 3 -17.33 31.36 -8.60
C ALA A 3 -16.04 30.60 -8.26
N LEU A 4 -14.94 31.33 -8.13
CA LEU A 4 -13.69 30.81 -7.58
C LEU A 4 -13.94 30.46 -6.11
N ILE A 5 -13.74 29.19 -5.76
CA ILE A 5 -13.80 28.72 -4.37
C ILE A 5 -12.59 29.31 -3.63
N PRO A 6 -12.78 30.18 -2.61
CA PRO A 6 -11.66 30.80 -1.91
C PRO A 6 -10.85 29.75 -1.14
N GLY A 7 -9.53 29.78 -1.29
CA GLY A 7 -8.61 28.95 -0.50
C GLY A 7 -8.21 27.60 -1.11
N VAL A 8 -8.58 27.31 -2.36
CA VAL A 8 -8.06 26.14 -3.07
C VAL A 8 -6.63 26.46 -3.55
N PRO A 9 -5.59 25.76 -3.06
CA PRO A 9 -4.23 25.92 -3.57
C PRO A 9 -4.21 25.69 -5.09
N GLU A 10 -3.34 26.39 -5.81
CA GLU A 10 -3.17 26.16 -7.24
C GLU A 10 -2.69 24.72 -7.47
N VAL A 11 -3.62 23.84 -7.90
CA VAL A 11 -3.33 22.42 -8.15
C VAL A 11 -2.89 22.27 -9.60
N THR A 12 -1.69 21.77 -9.85
CA THR A 12 -1.22 21.51 -11.21
C THR A 12 -1.83 20.23 -11.77
N ALA A 13 -1.86 20.10 -13.10
CA ALA A 13 -2.29 18.84 -13.74
C ALA A 13 -1.41 17.64 -13.31
N GLN A 14 -0.14 17.90 -12.96
CA GLN A 14 0.75 16.87 -12.45
C GLN A 14 0.36 16.44 -11.04
N ASP A 15 -0.02 17.38 -10.16
CA ASP A 15 -0.51 17.08 -8.81
C ASP A 15 -1.77 16.21 -8.85
N VAL A 16 -2.69 16.48 -9.80
CA VAL A 16 -3.90 15.67 -10.00
C VAL A 16 -3.56 14.26 -10.48
N ARG A 17 -2.63 14.11 -11.43
CA ARG A 17 -2.19 12.80 -11.93
C ARG A 17 -1.46 12.01 -10.85
N ASP A 18 -0.64 12.67 -10.05
CA ASP A 18 0.08 12.05 -8.94
C ASP A 18 -0.86 11.67 -7.79
N ALA A 19 -1.98 12.39 -7.61
CA ALA A 19 -3.04 12.01 -6.66
C ALA A 19 -3.70 10.66 -7.00
N CYS A 20 -3.61 10.17 -8.25
CA CYS A 20 -4.03 8.80 -8.60
C CYS A 20 -3.22 7.72 -7.85
N VAL A 21 -2.06 8.07 -7.28
CA VAL A 21 -1.26 7.18 -6.43
C VAL A 21 -1.01 7.85 -5.08
N SER A 22 -1.54 7.25 -4.02
CA SER A 22 -1.38 7.79 -2.67
C SER A 22 0.08 8.10 -2.32
N SER A 23 0.31 9.17 -1.57
CA SER A 23 1.65 9.57 -1.09
C SER A 23 2.39 8.44 -0.38
N LYS A 24 1.65 7.60 0.37
CA LYS A 24 2.17 6.38 1.01
C LYS A 24 2.70 5.37 -0.01
N THR A 25 1.97 5.15 -1.10
CA THR A 25 2.40 4.28 -2.20
C THR A 25 3.63 4.86 -2.90
N GLN A 26 3.67 6.18 -3.15
CA GLN A 26 4.84 6.82 -3.75
C GLN A 26 6.09 6.65 -2.87
N ARG A 27 5.96 6.85 -1.55
CA ARG A 27 7.05 6.60 -0.59
C ARG A 27 7.50 5.14 -0.60
N ALA A 28 6.55 4.21 -0.67
CA ALA A 28 6.86 2.78 -0.76
C ALA A 28 7.63 2.46 -2.05
N TYR A 29 7.21 2.99 -3.19
CA TYR A 29 7.91 2.83 -4.46
C TYR A 29 9.31 3.44 -4.43
N ASN A 30 9.48 4.64 -3.87
CA ASN A 30 10.81 5.25 -3.69
C ASN A 30 11.70 4.40 -2.76
N GLY A 31 11.12 3.79 -1.72
CA GLY A 31 11.81 2.80 -0.89
C GLY A 31 12.29 1.59 -1.70
N SER A 32 11.38 1.00 -2.49
CA SER A 32 11.68 -0.12 -3.38
C SER A 32 12.78 0.21 -4.41
N LEU A 33 12.70 1.37 -5.06
CA LEU A 33 13.71 1.83 -6.02
C LEU A 33 15.07 2.00 -5.35
N ARG A 34 15.14 2.59 -4.15
CA ARG A 34 16.41 2.70 -3.40
C ARG A 34 17.04 1.34 -3.10
N VAL A 35 16.23 0.32 -2.80
CA VAL A 35 16.73 -1.04 -2.56
C VAL A 35 17.29 -1.63 -3.86
N ILE A 36 16.61 -1.42 -4.99
CA ILE A 36 17.08 -1.86 -6.32
C ILE A 36 18.39 -1.12 -6.68
N SER A 37 18.45 0.21 -6.49
CA SER A 37 19.65 1.00 -6.76
C SER A 37 20.85 0.51 -5.93
N ARG A 38 20.64 0.18 -4.65
CA ARG A 38 21.71 -0.38 -3.80
C ARG A 38 22.17 -1.74 -4.31
N TRP A 39 21.25 -2.57 -4.79
CA TRP A 39 21.59 -3.86 -5.37
C TRP A 39 22.43 -3.70 -6.64
N ILE A 40 22.02 -2.84 -7.57
CA ILE A 40 22.77 -2.55 -8.81
C ILE A 40 24.21 -2.14 -8.48
N LYS A 41 24.38 -1.20 -7.54
CA LYS A 41 25.71 -0.73 -7.10
C LYS A 41 26.58 -1.84 -6.50
N ALA A 42 25.97 -2.84 -5.87
CA ALA A 42 26.69 -3.95 -5.25
C ALA A 42 27.05 -5.05 -6.25
N THR A 43 26.22 -5.30 -7.27
CA THR A 43 26.39 -6.42 -8.21
C THR A 43 27.02 -6.01 -9.54
N LYS A 44 26.98 -4.73 -9.91
CA LYS A 44 27.52 -4.19 -11.16
C LYS A 44 28.45 -2.98 -10.91
N PRO A 45 29.53 -3.13 -10.11
CA PRO A 45 30.38 -2.00 -9.72
C PRO A 45 31.03 -1.32 -10.95
N ASP A 46 31.53 -2.09 -11.90
CA ASP A 46 32.29 -1.57 -13.05
C ASP A 46 31.44 -0.78 -14.06
N ASN A 47 30.12 -0.99 -14.06
CA ASN A 47 29.19 -0.35 -15.01
C ASN A 47 28.09 0.46 -14.28
N THR A 48 28.27 0.75 -13.00
CA THR A 48 27.24 1.38 -12.15
C THR A 48 26.71 2.67 -12.76
N ASP A 49 27.59 3.52 -13.31
CA ASP A 49 27.22 4.82 -13.87
C ASP A 49 26.29 4.73 -15.08
N GLN A 50 26.31 3.61 -15.81
CA GLN A 50 25.41 3.38 -16.95
C GLN A 50 23.96 3.12 -16.51
N TYR A 51 23.74 2.69 -15.26
CA TYR A 51 22.41 2.37 -14.76
C TYR A 51 21.65 3.57 -14.18
N PHE A 52 22.30 4.72 -14.01
CA PHE A 52 21.71 5.89 -13.35
C PHE A 52 21.79 7.15 -14.22
N ASP A 53 20.69 7.90 -14.28
CA ASP A 53 20.69 9.22 -14.92
C ASP A 53 21.33 10.29 -14.02
N SER A 54 21.44 11.52 -14.54
CA SER A 54 22.02 12.66 -13.81
C SER A 54 21.31 12.98 -12.48
N ASN A 55 20.07 12.54 -12.31
CA ASN A 55 19.29 12.70 -11.09
C ASN A 55 19.40 11.48 -10.16
N GLY A 56 20.24 10.50 -10.49
CA GLY A 56 20.44 9.27 -9.74
C GLY A 56 19.28 8.28 -9.84
N GLN A 57 18.35 8.46 -10.79
CA GLN A 57 17.27 7.50 -11.03
C GLN A 57 17.71 6.40 -12.00
N ILE A 58 17.09 5.24 -11.89
CA ILE A 58 17.40 4.10 -12.75
C ILE A 58 17.05 4.42 -14.21
N ILE A 59 17.99 4.16 -15.12
CA ILE A 59 17.77 4.23 -16.57
C ILE A 59 17.13 2.93 -17.03
N LEU A 60 15.91 3.02 -17.57
CA LEU A 60 15.09 1.87 -17.96
C LEU A 60 15.61 1.10 -19.18
N ASP A 61 16.51 1.69 -19.97
CA ASP A 61 17.15 1.02 -21.11
C ASP A 61 18.33 0.13 -20.69
N HIS A 62 19.03 0.53 -19.61
CA HIS A 62 20.17 -0.22 -19.09
C HIS A 62 19.73 -1.24 -18.02
N PHE A 63 18.70 -0.94 -17.24
CA PHE A 63 18.13 -1.90 -16.30
C PHE A 63 17.17 -2.87 -17.00
N THR A 64 17.72 -4.00 -17.44
CA THR A 64 17.01 -4.94 -18.30
C THR A 64 16.05 -5.84 -17.52
N PRO A 65 15.11 -6.52 -18.20
CA PRO A 65 14.30 -7.57 -17.61
C PRO A 65 15.11 -8.66 -16.89
N SER A 66 16.28 -9.01 -17.43
CA SER A 66 17.15 -10.04 -16.84
C SER A 66 17.75 -9.56 -15.52
N ASP A 67 18.23 -8.31 -15.47
CA ASP A 67 18.75 -7.72 -14.24
C ASP A 67 17.69 -7.72 -13.13
N PHE A 68 16.43 -7.47 -13.50
CA PHE A 68 15.34 -7.52 -12.54
C PHE A 68 15.00 -8.94 -12.08
N ASP A 69 15.07 -9.94 -12.96
CA ASP A 69 14.89 -11.35 -12.57
C ASP A 69 15.99 -11.78 -11.58
N ASP A 70 17.25 -11.42 -11.83
CA ASP A 70 18.38 -11.69 -10.93
C ASP A 70 18.19 -11.03 -9.57
N PHE A 71 17.79 -9.75 -9.56
CA PHE A 71 17.43 -9.03 -8.34
C PHE A 71 16.31 -9.73 -7.56
N LEU A 72 15.24 -10.14 -8.23
CA LEU A 72 14.11 -10.81 -7.60
C LEU A 72 14.50 -12.18 -7.01
N LEU A 73 15.31 -12.95 -7.72
CA LEU A 73 15.80 -14.25 -7.26
C LEU A 73 16.73 -14.12 -6.05
N GLU A 74 17.62 -13.12 -6.03
CA GLU A 74 18.42 -12.82 -4.85
C GLU A 74 17.53 -12.42 -3.66
N LYS A 75 16.61 -11.46 -3.86
CA LYS A 75 15.75 -10.98 -2.78
C LYS A 75 14.81 -12.05 -2.26
N ARG A 76 14.32 -12.95 -3.11
CA ARG A 76 13.43 -14.05 -2.69
C ARG A 76 14.02 -14.90 -1.56
N LYS A 77 15.36 -14.99 -1.46
CA LYS A 77 16.05 -15.71 -0.37
C LYS A 77 15.79 -15.11 1.02
N SER A 78 15.41 -13.84 1.09
CA SER A 78 15.26 -13.09 2.35
C SER A 78 13.92 -12.38 2.52
N VAL A 79 13.08 -12.29 1.48
CA VAL A 79 11.79 -11.60 1.53
C VAL A 79 10.64 -12.42 0.95
N SER A 80 9.42 -12.10 1.39
CA SER A 80 8.18 -12.75 0.93
C SER A 80 7.79 -12.34 -0.49
N VAL A 81 6.95 -13.16 -1.15
CA VAL A 81 6.44 -12.89 -2.51
C VAL A 81 5.63 -11.58 -2.57
N GLY A 82 4.97 -11.22 -1.46
CA GLY A 82 4.28 -9.94 -1.30
C GLY A 82 5.23 -8.74 -1.41
N MET A 83 6.40 -8.80 -0.78
CA MET A 83 7.41 -7.74 -0.87
C MET A 83 8.01 -7.65 -2.27
N LEU A 84 8.26 -8.79 -2.92
CA LEU A 84 8.71 -8.82 -4.32
C LEU A 84 7.73 -8.13 -5.27
N SER A 85 6.43 -8.32 -5.02
CA SER A 85 5.38 -7.66 -5.80
C SER A 85 5.43 -6.14 -5.66
N GLY A 86 5.90 -5.63 -4.51
CA GLY A 86 6.18 -4.22 -4.29
C GLY A 86 7.26 -3.67 -5.22
N TYR A 87 8.38 -4.38 -5.39
CA TYR A 87 9.43 -3.99 -6.34
C TYR A 87 8.92 -3.95 -7.78
N ARG A 88 8.11 -4.93 -8.19
CA ARG A 88 7.47 -4.94 -9.52
C ARG A 88 6.63 -3.70 -9.74
N SER A 89 5.79 -3.35 -8.77
CA SER A 89 4.92 -2.17 -8.86
C SER A 89 5.73 -0.88 -8.93
N ALA A 90 6.85 -0.77 -8.21
CA ALA A 90 7.74 0.38 -8.27
C ALA A 90 8.40 0.55 -9.63
N ILE A 91 8.85 -0.53 -10.28
CA ILE A 91 9.38 -0.47 -11.65
C ILE A 91 8.29 -0.06 -12.63
N LYS A 92 7.08 -0.63 -12.54
CA LYS A 92 5.95 -0.21 -13.39
C LYS A 92 5.61 1.27 -13.22
N ASP A 93 5.65 1.77 -11.99
CA ASP A 93 5.45 3.18 -11.68
C ASP A 93 6.55 4.06 -12.31
N LEU A 94 7.81 3.60 -12.29
CA LEU A 94 8.93 4.30 -12.91
C LEU A 94 8.76 4.41 -14.44
N TYR A 95 8.32 3.34 -15.12
CA TYR A 95 7.95 3.39 -16.54
C TYR A 95 6.87 4.43 -16.79
N ARG A 96 5.81 4.42 -15.99
CA ARG A 96 4.70 5.38 -16.09
C ARG A 96 5.17 6.82 -15.90
N LYS A 97 6.00 7.10 -14.89
CA LYS A 97 6.53 8.45 -14.60
C LYS A 97 7.45 8.97 -15.68
N LYS A 98 8.21 8.09 -16.35
CA LYS A 98 9.03 8.44 -17.51
C LYS A 98 8.20 8.47 -18.82
N GLU A 99 6.88 8.33 -18.74
CA GLU A 99 5.95 8.27 -19.87
C GLU A 99 6.32 7.20 -20.92
N ARG A 100 6.98 6.11 -20.46
CA ARG A 100 7.38 4.99 -21.31
C ARG A 100 6.42 3.83 -21.15
N SER A 101 6.03 3.22 -22.27
CA SER A 101 5.28 1.97 -22.24
C SER A 101 6.18 0.84 -21.74
N LEU A 102 5.64 0.03 -20.82
CA LEU A 102 6.31 -1.19 -20.40
C LEU A 102 6.27 -2.19 -21.57
N PRO A 103 7.42 -2.69 -22.08
CA PRO A 103 7.43 -3.61 -23.20
C PRO A 103 6.55 -4.85 -22.93
N LEU A 104 5.70 -5.23 -23.89
CA LEU A 104 4.74 -6.33 -23.71
C LEU A 104 5.42 -7.64 -23.33
N ALA A 105 6.52 -7.97 -24.02
CA ALA A 105 7.33 -9.16 -23.72
C ALA A 105 7.86 -9.15 -22.27
N TYR A 106 8.25 -7.98 -21.76
CA TYR A 106 8.70 -7.84 -20.38
C TYR A 106 7.54 -8.06 -19.39
N ASN A 107 6.39 -7.42 -19.61
CA ASN A 107 5.23 -7.59 -18.73
C ASN A 107 4.74 -9.05 -18.68
N SER A 108 4.76 -9.75 -19.82
CA SER A 108 4.39 -11.16 -19.90
C SER A 108 5.38 -12.05 -19.13
N LYS A 109 6.70 -11.84 -19.29
CA LYS A 109 7.73 -12.54 -18.51
C LYS A 109 7.57 -12.31 -17.00
N LEU A 110 7.38 -11.05 -16.57
CA LEU A 110 7.10 -10.70 -15.18
C LEU A 110 5.85 -11.40 -14.65
N THR A 111 4.76 -11.40 -15.42
CA THR A 111 3.50 -12.04 -15.01
C THR A 111 3.67 -13.54 -14.81
N ARG A 112 4.44 -14.20 -15.69
CA ARG A 112 4.77 -15.62 -15.57
C ARG A 112 5.63 -15.89 -14.33
N LEU A 113 6.69 -15.12 -14.09
CA LEU A 113 7.57 -15.27 -12.93
C LEU A 113 6.80 -15.13 -11.62
N PHE A 114 6.01 -14.06 -11.46
CA PHE A 114 5.23 -13.83 -10.25
C PHE A 114 4.12 -14.87 -10.04
N SER A 115 3.53 -15.40 -11.11
CA SER A 115 2.62 -16.53 -11.02
C SER A 115 3.34 -17.78 -10.50
N GLY A 116 4.55 -18.06 -10.99
CA GLY A 116 5.41 -19.15 -10.51
C GLY A 116 5.74 -19.00 -9.02
N LEU A 117 6.23 -17.83 -8.61
CA LEU A 117 6.57 -17.54 -7.21
C LEU A 117 5.38 -17.77 -6.26
N LYS A 118 4.18 -17.29 -6.63
CA LYS A 118 2.96 -17.49 -5.85
C LYS A 118 2.57 -18.96 -5.77
N ARG A 119 2.64 -19.71 -6.87
CA ARG A 119 2.32 -21.15 -6.89
C ARG A 119 3.27 -21.93 -5.99
N THR A 120 4.57 -21.68 -6.08
CA THR A 120 5.57 -22.33 -5.21
C THR A 120 5.32 -22.01 -3.74
N GLU A 121 4.97 -20.77 -3.39
CA GLU A 121 4.63 -20.37 -2.03
C GLU A 121 3.36 -21.10 -1.53
N VAL A 122 2.29 -21.13 -2.33
CA VAL A 122 1.05 -21.84 -1.98
C VAL A 122 1.27 -23.34 -1.82
N SER A 123 2.06 -23.98 -2.69
CA SER A 123 2.40 -25.40 -2.56
C SER A 123 3.13 -25.71 -1.26
N LYS A 124 4.01 -24.82 -0.78
CA LYS A 124 4.67 -24.95 0.54
C LYS A 124 3.65 -24.88 1.69
N PHE A 125 2.66 -24.01 1.60
CA PHE A 125 1.61 -23.92 2.63
C PHE A 125 0.71 -25.16 2.62
N GLN A 126 0.39 -25.68 1.44
CA GLN A 126 -0.36 -26.93 1.28
C GLN A 126 0.39 -28.11 1.92
N SER A 127 1.73 -28.11 1.86
CA SER A 127 2.58 -29.12 2.50
C SER A 127 2.82 -28.89 4.00
N GLY A 128 2.07 -27.99 4.63
CA GLY A 128 2.14 -27.73 6.07
C GLY A 128 3.20 -26.72 6.50
N SER A 129 3.89 -26.05 5.57
CA SER A 129 4.82 -24.98 5.95
C SER A 129 4.04 -23.79 6.55
N PRO A 130 4.54 -23.16 7.63
CA PRO A 130 3.93 -21.95 8.17
C PRO A 130 3.80 -20.85 7.11
N LYS A 131 2.75 -20.04 7.22
CA LYS A 131 2.61 -18.86 6.36
C LYS A 131 3.78 -17.90 6.58
N GLU A 132 4.45 -17.52 5.50
CA GLU A 132 5.56 -16.54 5.53
C GLU A 132 5.11 -15.14 6.01
N SER A 133 3.80 -14.86 6.01
CA SER A 133 3.25 -13.57 6.42
C SER A 133 1.77 -13.67 6.84
N GLY A 134 1.41 -12.91 7.87
CA GLY A 134 0.03 -12.74 8.33
C GLY A 134 -0.01 -12.45 9.83
N LYS A 135 -0.88 -11.53 10.26
CA LYS A 135 -1.22 -11.40 11.68
C LYS A 135 -2.26 -12.48 12.02
N ALA A 136 -2.15 -13.09 13.20
CA ALA A 136 -3.21 -13.95 13.70
C ALA A 136 -4.51 -13.13 13.82
N PRO A 137 -5.69 -13.74 13.55
CA PRO A 137 -6.97 -13.10 13.85
C PRO A 137 -7.02 -12.72 15.33
N LEU A 138 -7.59 -11.55 15.64
CA LEU A 138 -7.80 -11.12 17.02
C LEU A 138 -9.03 -11.89 17.58
N PRO A 139 -8.85 -12.81 18.55
CA PRO A 139 -9.99 -13.54 19.10
C PRO A 139 -10.89 -12.61 19.93
N PHE A 140 -12.18 -12.92 19.99
CA PHE A 140 -13.14 -12.12 20.76
C PHE A 140 -12.80 -12.04 22.26
N SER A 141 -12.26 -13.12 22.83
CA SER A 141 -11.77 -13.12 24.22
C SER A 141 -10.69 -12.07 24.44
N LEU A 142 -9.69 -12.04 23.54
CA LEU A 142 -8.60 -11.06 23.61
C LEU A 142 -9.12 -9.64 23.33
N TYR A 143 -10.08 -9.46 22.43
CA TYR A 143 -10.75 -8.16 22.25
C TYR A 143 -11.40 -7.66 23.54
N ARG A 144 -12.14 -8.53 24.25
CA ARG A 144 -12.75 -8.17 25.55
C ARG A 144 -11.70 -7.77 26.59
N ASP A 145 -10.60 -8.49 26.64
CA ASP A 145 -9.50 -8.19 27.57
C ASP A 145 -8.84 -6.85 27.21
N LEU A 146 -8.68 -6.55 25.91
CA LEU A 146 -8.21 -5.26 25.42
C LEU A 146 -9.18 -4.13 25.80
N CYS A 147 -10.50 -4.31 25.66
CA CYS A 147 -11.48 -3.30 26.07
C CYS A 147 -11.40 -2.99 27.57
N ARG A 148 -11.24 -4.02 28.43
CA ARG A 148 -11.03 -3.80 29.87
C ARG A 148 -9.74 -3.04 30.14
N ALA A 149 -8.65 -3.42 29.46
CA ALA A 149 -7.37 -2.77 29.60
C ALA A 149 -7.40 -1.32 29.12
N THR A 150 -8.09 -1.00 28.03
CA THR A 150 -8.20 0.35 27.49
C THR A 150 -9.13 1.23 28.31
N LEU A 151 -10.21 0.70 28.89
CA LEU A 151 -11.05 1.42 29.85
C LEU A 151 -10.30 1.83 31.12
N ALA A 152 -9.35 1.00 31.58
CA ALA A 152 -8.54 1.31 32.75
C ALA A 152 -7.47 2.38 32.50
N ARG A 153 -7.29 2.83 31.25
CA ARG A 153 -6.28 3.84 30.91
C ARG A 153 -6.76 5.22 31.32
N GLN A 154 -5.82 6.01 31.84
CA GLN A 154 -6.03 7.43 32.16
C GLN A 154 -5.87 8.30 30.90
N ASP A 155 -6.60 7.97 29.83
CA ASP A 155 -6.62 8.72 28.56
C ASP A 155 -8.01 9.23 28.18
N ALA A 156 -8.84 9.48 29.21
CA ALA A 156 -10.23 9.94 29.08
C ALA A 156 -11.10 9.01 28.20
N GLY A 157 -10.77 7.72 28.14
CA GLY A 157 -11.50 6.73 27.35
C GLY A 157 -11.16 6.73 25.86
N PHE A 158 -10.18 7.54 25.42
CA PHE A 158 -9.79 7.64 24.01
C PHE A 158 -9.39 6.29 23.43
N ALA A 159 -8.54 5.53 24.12
CA ALA A 159 -8.09 4.23 23.61
C ALA A 159 -9.23 3.22 23.51
N ASN A 160 -10.18 3.27 24.45
CA ASN A 160 -11.35 2.40 24.42
C ASN A 160 -12.26 2.77 23.24
N LEU A 161 -12.59 4.05 23.08
CA LEU A 161 -13.38 4.53 21.94
C LEU A 161 -12.72 4.16 20.62
N PHE A 162 -11.41 4.42 20.47
CA PHE A 162 -10.68 4.09 19.24
C PHE A 162 -10.74 2.59 18.92
N LEU A 163 -10.53 1.72 19.92
CA LEU A 163 -10.57 0.27 19.75
C LEU A 163 -11.97 -0.23 19.38
N THR A 164 -13.00 0.21 20.10
CA THR A 164 -14.39 -0.22 19.86
C THR A 164 -14.91 0.29 18.53
N THR A 165 -14.60 1.53 18.15
CA THR A 165 -14.87 2.06 16.80
C THR A 165 -14.19 1.21 15.74
N GLN A 166 -12.90 0.90 15.89
CA GLN A 166 -12.20 0.09 14.90
C GLN A 166 -12.82 -1.31 14.74
N TRP A 167 -13.22 -1.91 15.86
CA TRP A 167 -13.84 -3.23 15.90
C TRP A 167 -15.24 -3.22 15.26
N ASN A 168 -16.15 -2.34 15.71
CA ASN A 168 -17.53 -2.29 15.21
C ASN A 168 -17.60 -1.93 13.72
N LEU A 169 -16.76 -0.98 13.27
CA LEU A 169 -16.75 -0.57 11.87
C LEU A 169 -15.97 -1.53 10.96
N MET A 170 -15.26 -2.52 11.53
CA MET A 170 -14.37 -3.46 10.86
C MET A 170 -13.42 -2.74 9.88
N CYS A 171 -12.83 -1.65 10.34
CA CYS A 171 -12.04 -0.75 9.51
C CYS A 171 -10.58 -0.69 9.94
N ARG A 172 -9.76 0.03 9.16
CA ARG A 172 -8.35 0.23 9.50
C ARG A 172 -8.24 1.38 10.50
N SER A 173 -7.20 1.39 11.32
CA SER A 173 -6.88 2.53 12.19
C SER A 173 -6.82 3.88 11.42
N GLU A 174 -6.33 3.84 10.17
CA GLU A 174 -6.32 5.01 9.28
C GLU A 174 -7.72 5.53 8.92
N SER A 175 -8.75 4.68 8.94
CA SER A 175 -10.14 5.11 8.77
C SER A 175 -10.70 5.72 10.05
N VAL A 176 -10.38 5.14 11.21
CA VAL A 176 -10.83 5.67 12.52
C VAL A 176 -10.24 7.05 12.80
N GLN A 177 -8.95 7.24 12.56
CA GLN A 177 -8.27 8.52 12.83
C GLN A 177 -8.79 9.69 11.97
N THR A 178 -9.43 9.39 10.83
CA THR A 178 -10.00 10.40 9.92
C THR A 178 -11.45 10.72 10.21
N LEU A 179 -12.06 10.08 11.22
CA LEU A 179 -13.43 10.38 11.61
C LEU A 179 -13.50 11.74 12.28
N CYS A 180 -14.47 12.54 11.84
CA CYS A 180 -14.84 13.82 12.43
C CYS A 180 -16.28 13.73 12.95
N THR A 181 -16.69 14.68 13.78
CA THR A 181 -18.06 14.75 14.32
C THR A 181 -19.13 14.82 13.23
N GLU A 182 -18.82 15.43 12.08
CA GLU A 182 -19.68 15.51 10.90
C GLU A 182 -19.96 14.15 10.25
N HIS A 183 -19.16 13.12 10.54
CA HIS A 183 -19.38 11.76 10.06
C HIS A 183 -20.35 10.96 10.95
N LEU A 184 -20.74 11.49 12.11
CA LEU A 184 -21.61 10.81 13.07
C LEU A 184 -23.07 11.20 12.83
N SER A 185 -23.96 10.20 12.82
CA SER A 185 -25.40 10.37 12.77
C SER A 185 -26.07 9.61 13.92
N ASN A 186 -27.13 10.18 14.46
CA ASN A 186 -27.96 9.49 15.45
C ASN A 186 -28.92 8.53 14.74
N HIS A 187 -28.97 7.28 15.18
CA HIS A 187 -29.86 6.24 14.66
C HIS A 187 -30.53 5.53 15.84
N ASP A 188 -31.46 6.22 16.50
CA ASP A 188 -32.24 5.77 17.65
C ASP A 188 -31.40 5.14 18.78
N ASP A 189 -31.15 3.83 18.71
CA ASP A 189 -30.37 3.05 19.68
C ASP A 189 -28.88 2.87 19.29
N SER A 190 -28.44 3.48 18.18
CA SER A 190 -27.08 3.36 17.66
C SER A 190 -26.51 4.68 17.12
N VAL A 191 -25.18 4.73 17.01
CA VAL A 191 -24.48 5.80 16.30
C VAL A 191 -24.08 5.31 14.92
N GLY A 192 -24.57 5.97 13.89
CA GLY A 192 -24.19 5.74 12.50
C GLY A 192 -22.93 6.52 12.14
N ILE A 193 -22.08 5.92 11.32
CA ILE A 193 -20.82 6.49 10.86
C ILE A 193 -20.77 6.47 9.33
N MET A 194 -20.77 7.66 8.75
CA MET A 194 -20.73 7.88 7.31
C MET A 194 -19.28 8.02 6.82
N MET A 195 -18.82 7.05 6.03
CA MET A 195 -17.50 7.09 5.40
C MET A 195 -17.61 7.51 3.93
N TYR A 196 -17.08 8.68 3.60
CA TYR A 196 -17.11 9.22 2.23
C TYR A 196 -16.14 8.52 1.27
N LYS A 197 -15.14 7.84 1.82
CA LYS A 197 -14.11 7.15 1.06
C LYS A 197 -13.80 5.81 1.72
N SER A 198 -13.65 4.77 0.92
CA SER A 198 -13.18 3.47 1.37
C SER A 198 -12.00 3.01 0.51
N LYS A 199 -11.26 1.99 0.94
CA LYS A 199 -10.14 1.45 0.14
C LYS A 199 -10.56 1.09 -1.30
N THR A 200 -11.77 0.56 -1.47
CA THR A 200 -12.31 0.13 -2.76
C THR A 200 -13.15 1.19 -3.46
N ASN A 201 -13.64 2.19 -2.73
CA ASN A 201 -14.35 3.36 -3.27
C ASN A 201 -13.56 4.63 -2.97
N GLN A 202 -12.50 4.86 -3.75
CA GLN A 202 -11.61 6.03 -3.57
C GLN A 202 -12.24 7.32 -4.07
N GLU A 203 -13.20 7.23 -5.00
CA GLU A 203 -13.87 8.35 -5.67
C GLU A 203 -15.16 8.78 -4.96
N GLY A 204 -15.67 7.97 -4.04
CA GLY A 204 -16.87 8.30 -3.25
C GLY A 204 -18.19 8.16 -4.02
N ASN A 205 -18.16 7.53 -5.19
CA ASN A 205 -19.29 7.42 -6.12
C ASN A 205 -20.28 6.31 -5.76
N ALA A 206 -19.86 5.30 -4.98
CA ALA A 206 -20.76 4.26 -4.51
C ALA A 206 -21.72 4.78 -3.41
N PRO A 207 -22.93 4.19 -3.28
CA PRO A 207 -23.84 4.44 -2.17
C PRO A 207 -23.13 4.34 -0.81
N LYS A 208 -23.51 5.23 0.10
CA LYS A 208 -22.90 5.35 1.43
C LYS A 208 -23.92 4.87 2.45
N ASP A 209 -23.79 3.62 2.85
CA ASP A 209 -24.57 3.10 3.97
C ASP A 209 -23.82 3.42 5.28
N PRO A 210 -24.49 4.01 6.28
CA PRO A 210 -23.89 4.22 7.60
C PRO A 210 -23.44 2.88 8.18
N ARG A 211 -22.26 2.88 8.81
CA ARG A 211 -21.81 1.75 9.63
C ARG A 211 -22.11 2.06 11.09
N HIS A 212 -22.56 1.06 11.84
CA HIS A 212 -23.07 1.28 13.17
C HIS A 212 -22.04 0.94 14.25
N MET A 213 -22.01 1.76 15.29
CA MET A 213 -21.28 1.53 16.54
C MET A 213 -22.22 1.17 17.67
#